data_AF-A0A7Y7P0B7-F1
#
_entry.id   AF-A0A7Y7P0B7-F1
#
_cell.length_a   1.000
_cell.length_b   1.000
_cell.length_c   1.000
_cell.angle_alpha   90.00
_cell.angle_beta   90.00
_cell.angle_gamma   90.00
#
_symmetry.space_group_name_H-M   'P 1'
#
loop_
_entity.id
_entity.type
_entity.pdbx_description
1 polymer ?
#
loop_
_entity_poly.entity_id
_entity_poly.type
_entity_poly.pdbx_seq_one_letter_code
_entity_poly.pdbx_strand_id
1 'polypeptide(L)'
;MNKRLSRSEVIEIKHKVHDIISVISDHLKERGENPSKEERYRAVLDAWNSTNHFPISRRYLYIEIARGFDFETHETVWRIIESYKTITTGKPDRNSLAGYYRTWEKILQFTYTD
;
A
#
# COMPACT_ATOMS: atom_id res chain seq x y z
N MET A 1 -21.61 -3.29 19.28
CA MET A 1 -22.37 -4.24 18.44
C MET A 1 -21.78 -4.19 17.04
N ASN A 2 -21.01 -5.20 16.61
CA ASN A 2 -20.41 -5.19 15.26
C ASN A 2 -21.48 -5.58 14.24
N LYS A 3 -22.02 -4.59 13.52
CA LYS A 3 -22.96 -4.83 12.42
C LYS A 3 -22.27 -5.70 11.37
N ARG A 4 -22.85 -6.87 11.09
CA ARG A 4 -22.41 -7.72 9.98
C ARG A 4 -22.90 -7.09 8.67
N LEU A 5 -21.98 -6.87 7.74
CA LEU A 5 -22.31 -6.34 6.42
C LEU A 5 -23.10 -7.38 5.61
N SER A 6 -24.08 -6.89 4.87
CA SER A 6 -24.77 -7.65 3.84
C SER A 6 -23.86 -7.91 2.63
N ARG A 7 -24.26 -8.87 1.79
CA ARG A 7 -23.51 -9.21 0.57
C ARG A 7 -23.42 -8.03 -0.40
N SER A 8 -24.49 -7.24 -0.56
CA SER A 8 -24.51 -6.06 -1.42
C SER A 8 -23.57 -4.97 -0.90
N GLU A 9 -23.58 -4.68 0.41
CA GLU A 9 -22.64 -3.73 1.03
C GLU A 9 -21.19 -4.17 0.79
N VAL A 10 -20.87 -5.46 0.94
CA VAL A 10 -19.51 -5.98 0.67
C VAL A 10 -19.10 -5.80 -0.80
N ILE A 11 -20.00 -6.05 -1.75
CA ILE A 11 -19.72 -5.86 -3.18
C ILE A 11 -19.46 -4.38 -3.48
N GLU A 12 -20.30 -3.49 -2.96
CA GLU A 12 -20.15 -2.04 -3.15
C GLU A 12 -18.82 -1.54 -2.59
N ILE A 13 -18.42 -1.99 -1.39
CA ILE A 13 -17.13 -1.63 -0.80
C ILE A 13 -15.97 -2.13 -1.67
N LYS A 14 -16.05 -3.35 -2.20
CA LYS A 14 -15.00 -3.89 -3.08
C LYS A 14 -14.85 -3.09 -4.38
N HIS A 15 -15.96 -2.65 -4.99
CA HIS A 15 -15.90 -1.78 -6.15
C HIS A 15 -15.25 -0.43 -5.80
N LYS A 16 -15.65 0.22 -4.71
CA LYS A 16 -15.03 1.48 -4.26
C LYS A 16 -13.53 1.34 -4.04
N VAL A 17 -13.10 0.25 -3.41
CA VAL A 17 -11.68 -0.06 -3.19
C VAL A 17 -10.94 -0.25 -4.50
N HIS A 18 -11.53 -1.02 -5.42
CA HIS A 18 -10.96 -1.22 -6.75
C HIS A 18 -10.81 0.11 -7.49
N ASP A 19 -11.85 0.94 -7.53
CA ASP A 19 -11.85 2.22 -8.23
C ASP A 19 -10.76 3.17 -7.69
N ILE A 20 -10.63 3.27 -6.37
CA ILE A 20 -9.59 4.09 -5.72
C ILE A 20 -8.19 3.60 -6.12
N ILE A 21 -7.95 2.28 -6.09
CA ILE A 21 -6.64 1.71 -6.44
C ILE A 21 -6.34 1.93 -7.92
N SER A 22 -7.33 1.76 -8.79
CA SER A 22 -7.19 1.99 -10.24
C SER A 22 -6.82 3.43 -10.55
N VAL A 23 -7.50 4.41 -9.93
CA VAL A 23 -7.18 5.84 -10.12
C VAL A 23 -5.74 6.16 -9.71
N ILE A 24 -5.27 5.63 -8.58
CA ILE A 24 -3.88 5.87 -8.13
C ILE A 24 -2.88 5.18 -9.05
N SER A 25 -3.18 3.97 -9.53
CA SER A 25 -2.36 3.25 -10.49
C SER A 25 -2.25 3.99 -11.82
N ASP A 26 -3.37 4.48 -12.35
CA ASP A 26 -3.41 5.20 -13.62
C ASP A 26 -2.64 6.52 -13.52
N HIS A 27 -2.81 7.28 -12.42
CA HIS A 27 -2.00 8.47 -12.16
C HIS A 27 -0.50 8.18 -12.09
N LEU A 28 -0.11 7.02 -11.54
CA LEU A 28 1.29 6.61 -11.52
C LEU A 28 1.82 6.30 -12.93
N LYS A 29 1.01 5.67 -13.79
CA LYS A 29 1.36 5.37 -15.19
C LYS A 29 1.48 6.64 -16.03
N GLU A 30 0.66 7.65 -15.78
CA GLU A 30 0.71 8.95 -16.47
C GLU A 30 2.02 9.70 -16.22
N ARG A 31 2.72 9.43 -15.11
CA ARG A 31 4.05 10.01 -14.83
C ARG A 31 5.17 9.41 -15.69
N GLY A 32 4.91 8.32 -16.41
CA GLY A 32 5.83 7.68 -17.33
C GLY A 32 5.75 6.17 -17.27
N GLU A 33 6.24 5.50 -18.32
CA GLU A 33 6.21 4.04 -18.45
C GLU A 33 7.01 3.31 -17.36
N ASN A 34 8.02 3.98 -16.78
CA ASN A 34 8.86 3.42 -15.74
C ASN A 34 9.04 4.38 -14.56
N PRO A 35 8.00 4.55 -13.71
CA PRO A 35 8.09 5.40 -12.54
C PRO A 35 9.18 4.88 -11.61
N SER A 36 9.84 5.79 -10.91
CA SER A 36 10.92 5.45 -9.99
C SER A 36 10.44 4.50 -8.89
N LYS A 37 11.37 3.76 -8.29
CA LYS A 37 11.05 2.84 -7.18
C LYS A 37 10.35 3.56 -6.03
N GLU A 38 10.78 4.79 -5.74
CA GLU A 38 10.18 5.63 -4.71
C GLU A 38 8.72 5.98 -5.04
N GLU A 39 8.43 6.42 -6.27
CA GLU A 39 7.08 6.74 -6.69
C GLU A 39 6.15 5.52 -6.63
N ARG A 40 6.62 4.36 -7.10
CA ARG A 40 5.88 3.10 -6.99
C ARG A 40 5.56 2.77 -5.53
N TYR A 41 6.52 2.94 -4.63
CA TYR A 41 6.36 2.61 -3.22
C TYR A 41 5.43 3.61 -2.51
N ARG A 42 5.53 4.90 -2.84
CA ARG A 42 4.61 5.94 -2.34
C ARG A 42 3.18 5.69 -2.81
N ALA A 43 2.97 5.34 -4.08
CA ALA A 43 1.65 5.03 -4.62
C ALA A 43 0.99 3.83 -3.91
N VAL A 44 1.77 2.81 -3.53
CA VAL A 44 1.29 1.70 -2.69
C VAL A 44 0.80 2.18 -1.32
N LEU A 45 1.53 3.11 -0.68
CA LEU A 45 1.11 3.69 0.60
C LEU A 45 -0.14 4.56 0.44
N ASP A 46 -0.25 5.34 -0.63
CA ASP A 46 -1.42 6.17 -0.93
C ASP A 46 -2.66 5.30 -1.11
N ALA A 47 -2.53 4.21 -1.87
CA ALA A 47 -3.59 3.23 -2.04
C ALA A 47 -3.98 2.57 -0.71
N TRP A 48 -3.01 2.17 0.11
CA TRP A 48 -3.27 1.62 1.44
C TRP A 48 -3.97 2.63 2.36
N ASN A 49 -3.50 3.86 2.45
CA ASN A 49 -4.08 4.90 3.31
C ASN A 49 -5.50 5.26 2.88
N SER A 50 -5.75 5.29 1.57
CA SER A 50 -7.06 5.59 1.00
C SER A 50 -8.07 4.45 1.13
N THR A 51 -7.65 3.24 1.49
CA THR A 51 -8.54 2.07 1.48
C THR A 51 -8.55 1.24 2.77
N ASN A 52 -7.56 1.37 3.66
CA ASN A 52 -7.45 0.52 4.85
C ASN A 52 -8.55 0.71 5.90
N HIS A 53 -9.32 1.80 5.79
CA HIS A 53 -10.42 2.13 6.67
C HIS A 53 -11.73 1.46 6.24
N PHE A 54 -11.81 0.91 5.02
CA PHE A 54 -12.97 0.16 4.59
C PHE A 54 -13.11 -1.14 5.40
N PRO A 55 -14.34 -1.58 5.73
CA PRO A 55 -14.57 -2.77 6.55
C PRO A 55 -14.43 -4.07 5.74
N ILE A 56 -13.23 -4.31 5.20
CA ILE A 56 -12.81 -5.47 4.41
C ILE A 56 -11.51 -6.05 4.96
N SER A 57 -11.17 -7.27 4.56
CA SER A 57 -9.96 -7.91 5.07
C SER A 57 -8.69 -7.22 4.53
N ARG A 58 -7.68 -7.05 5.38
CA ARG A 58 -6.37 -6.52 4.97
C ARG A 58 -5.72 -7.36 3.86
N ARG A 59 -5.93 -8.68 3.88
CA ARG A 59 -5.45 -9.58 2.83
C ARG A 59 -6.05 -9.24 1.47
N TYR A 60 -7.34 -8.92 1.42
CA TYR A 60 -7.98 -8.48 0.18
C TYR A 60 -7.37 -7.17 -0.31
N LEU A 61 -7.16 -6.19 0.57
CA LEU A 61 -6.48 -4.94 0.22
C LEU A 61 -5.09 -5.17 -0.36
N TYR A 62 -4.25 -6.00 0.26
CA TYR A 62 -2.92 -6.30 -0.27
C TYR A 62 -2.97 -6.94 -1.66
N ILE A 63 -3.96 -7.80 -1.92
CA ILE A 63 -4.16 -8.43 -3.23
C ILE A 63 -4.60 -7.41 -4.27
N GLU A 64 -5.58 -6.56 -3.96
CA GLU A 64 -6.07 -5.56 -4.90
C GLU A 64 -5.01 -4.51 -5.21
N ILE A 65 -4.27 -4.04 -4.20
CA ILE A 65 -3.13 -3.13 -4.40
C ILE A 65 -2.07 -3.82 -5.26
N ALA A 66 -1.73 -5.09 -4.99
CA ALA A 66 -0.74 -5.80 -5.79
C ALA A 66 -1.15 -5.91 -7.26
N ARG A 67 -2.42 -6.18 -7.52
CA ARG A 67 -2.98 -6.19 -8.88
C ARG A 67 -2.93 -4.83 -9.54
N GLY A 68 -3.31 -3.77 -8.81
CA GLY A 68 -3.31 -2.41 -9.33
C GLY A 68 -1.92 -1.93 -9.77
N PHE A 69 -0.86 -2.38 -9.09
CA PHE A 69 0.52 -1.95 -9.35
C PHE A 69 1.40 -3.05 -9.98
N ASP A 70 0.77 -4.08 -10.59
CA ASP A 70 1.45 -5.16 -11.31
C ASP A 70 2.52 -5.91 -10.50
N PHE A 71 2.30 -6.08 -9.19
CA PHE A 71 3.15 -6.90 -8.34
C PHE A 71 2.74 -8.38 -8.45
N GLU A 72 3.72 -9.26 -8.68
CA GLU A 72 3.52 -10.71 -8.74
C GLU A 72 2.88 -11.29 -7.47
N THR A 73 3.16 -10.70 -6.31
CA THR A 73 2.65 -11.17 -5.03
C THR A 73 2.16 -10.02 -4.14
N HIS A 74 1.05 -10.27 -3.44
CA HIS A 74 0.56 -9.39 -2.37
C HIS A 74 1.50 -9.31 -1.17
N GLU A 75 2.44 -10.25 -1.05
CA GLU A 75 3.50 -10.15 -0.06
C GLU A 75 4.28 -8.86 -0.29
N THR A 76 4.76 -8.58 -1.51
CA THR A 76 5.51 -7.34 -1.82
C THR A 76 4.82 -6.09 -1.27
N VAL A 77 3.51 -5.94 -1.47
CA VAL A 77 2.72 -4.84 -0.93
C VAL A 77 2.75 -4.80 0.60
N TRP A 78 2.49 -5.94 1.25
CA TRP A 78 2.58 -6.05 2.71
C TRP A 78 3.98 -5.64 3.21
N ARG A 79 5.04 -6.08 2.54
CA ARG A 79 6.44 -5.76 2.90
C ARG A 79 6.73 -4.26 2.80
N ILE A 80 6.23 -3.61 1.75
CA ILE A 80 6.36 -2.15 1.56
C ILE A 80 5.68 -1.41 2.72
N ILE A 81 4.42 -1.76 3.01
CA ILE A 81 3.58 -1.08 4.01
C ILE A 81 4.15 -1.26 5.42
N GLU A 82 4.49 -2.49 5.81
CA GLU A 82 5.00 -2.73 7.17
C GLU A 82 6.38 -2.12 7.37
N SER A 83 7.27 -2.22 6.38
CA SER A 83 8.60 -1.58 6.48
C SER A 83 8.51 -0.06 6.62
N TYR A 84 7.55 0.59 5.93
CA TYR A 84 7.30 2.03 6.11
C TYR A 84 6.83 2.34 7.53
N LYS A 85 5.78 1.65 8.02
CA LYS A 85 5.24 1.85 9.37
C LYS A 85 6.30 1.68 10.43
N THR A 86 7.15 0.67 10.30
CA THR A 86 8.27 0.42 11.19
C THR A 86 9.15 1.65 11.37
N ILE A 87 9.57 2.26 10.26
CA ILE A 87 10.48 3.40 10.25
C ILE A 87 9.77 4.64 10.79
N THR A 88 8.54 4.91 10.34
CA THR A 88 7.81 6.12 10.75
C THR A 88 7.28 6.07 12.19
N THR A 89 7.18 4.89 12.79
CA THR A 89 6.72 4.72 14.19
C THR A 89 7.86 4.41 15.17
N GLY A 90 9.09 4.30 14.68
CA GLY A 90 10.29 4.06 15.52
C GLY A 90 10.33 2.69 16.18
N LYS A 91 9.60 1.70 15.66
CA LYS A 91 9.53 0.33 16.22
C LYS A 91 9.99 -0.70 15.19
N PRO A 92 11.31 -0.79 14.89
CA PRO A 92 11.91 -1.88 14.13
C PRO A 92 11.44 -3.23 14.65
N ASP A 93 10.55 -3.89 13.91
CA ASP A 93 10.20 -5.27 14.18
C ASP A 93 11.14 -6.20 13.39
N ARG A 94 11.34 -7.42 13.89
CA ARG A 94 12.11 -8.47 13.20
C ARG A 94 11.53 -8.89 11.85
N ASN A 95 10.30 -8.49 11.54
CA ASN A 95 9.63 -8.77 10.27
C ASN A 95 9.82 -7.64 9.25
N SER A 96 10.55 -6.59 9.61
CA SER A 96 10.90 -5.49 8.72
C SER A 96 11.94 -6.02 7.77
N LEU A 97 11.46 -6.44 6.59
CA LEU A 97 12.28 -7.19 5.66
C LEU A 97 13.40 -6.30 5.16
N ALA A 98 14.64 -6.67 5.52
CA ALA A 98 15.82 -5.83 5.45
C ALA A 98 16.05 -5.12 4.10
N GLY A 99 15.55 -5.66 2.99
CA GLY A 99 15.59 -5.02 1.68
C GLY A 99 14.62 -3.83 1.54
N TYR A 100 13.39 -3.96 2.03
CA TYR A 100 12.38 -2.90 2.02
C TYR A 100 12.65 -1.86 3.08
N TYR A 101 13.05 -2.29 4.28
CA TYR A 101 13.47 -1.40 5.36
C TYR A 101 14.62 -0.48 4.90
N ARG A 102 15.73 -1.03 4.39
CA ARG A 102 16.84 -0.21 3.85
C ARG A 102 16.43 0.66 2.66
N THR A 103 15.47 0.21 1.85
CA THR A 103 14.94 1.04 0.76
C THR A 103 14.21 2.25 1.32
N TRP A 104 13.35 2.07 2.32
CA TRP A 104 12.63 3.16 2.96
C TRP A 104 13.54 4.06 3.78
N GLU A 105 14.56 3.52 4.47
CA GLU A 105 15.60 4.34 5.09
C GLU A 105 16.22 5.26 4.05
N LYS A 106 16.62 4.76 2.88
CA LYS A 106 17.18 5.61 1.81
C LYS A 106 16.19 6.65 1.29
N ILE A 107 14.93 6.27 1.07
CA ILE A 107 13.87 7.18 0.61
C ILE A 107 13.62 8.30 1.65
N LEU A 108 13.67 7.97 2.94
CA LEU A 108 13.35 8.88 4.05
C LEU A 108 14.58 9.58 4.66
N GLN A 109 15.80 9.12 4.41
CA GLN A 109 17.05 9.70 4.94
C GLN A 109 17.37 11.09 4.39
N PHE A 110 16.61 11.59 3.41
CA PHE A 110 16.61 13.01 3.02
C PHE A 110 15.83 13.94 3.98
N THR A 111 15.33 13.43 5.11
CA THR A 111 14.44 14.20 6.02
C THR A 111 15.00 14.41 7.43
N TYR A 112 16.22 13.92 7.74
CA TYR A 112 16.83 14.00 9.08
C TYR A 112 18.24 14.61 9.10
N THR A 113 18.69 15.17 7.97
CA THR A 113 19.86 16.07 7.95
C THR A 113 19.36 17.51 7.84
N ASP A 114 18.92 18.06 8.97
CA ASP A 114 19.00 19.49 9.30
C ASP A 114 19.71 19.59 10.66
#